data_AF-A0A0K0F175-F1
#
_entry.id   AF-A0A0K0F175-F1
#
_cell.length_a   1.000
_cell.length_b   1.000
_cell.length_c   1.000
_cell.angle_alpha   90.00
_cell.angle_beta   90.00
_cell.angle_gamma   90.00
#
_symmetry.space_group_name_H-M   'P 1'
#
loop_
_entity.id
_entity.type
_entity.pdbx_description
1 polymer ?
#
loop_
_entity_poly.entity_id
_entity_poly.type
_entity_poly.pdbx_seq_one_letter_code
_entity_poly.pdbx_strand_id
1 'polypeptide(L)'
;MNVFNNLIIFIILLISKSIRSWSNNYKFHVNVQTKCYCTNETVNVSLYVQYSSRSPYDTKSGKCSSNFSLLATTAWGTLYDLAVDIFHNNCTSRPKTTILVKRDCKNSRYKGYDYYYNCNEN
;
A
#
# COMPACT_ATOMS: atom_id res chain seq x y z
N MET A 1 37.31 -40.01 -1.41
CA MET A 1 36.66 -39.03 -0.50
C MET A 1 36.39 -37.65 -1.14
N ASN A 2 36.63 -37.43 -2.45
CA ASN A 2 36.41 -36.12 -3.09
C ASN A 2 34.96 -35.86 -3.54
N VAL A 3 34.15 -36.90 -3.70
CA VAL A 3 32.76 -36.78 -4.20
C VAL A 3 31.83 -36.20 -3.14
N PHE A 4 32.05 -36.52 -1.86
CA PHE A 4 31.25 -35.99 -0.75
C PHE A 4 31.49 -34.50 -0.51
N ASN A 5 32.73 -34.01 -0.69
CA ASN A 5 33.04 -32.58 -0.55
C ASN A 5 32.34 -31.73 -1.61
N ASN A 6 32.29 -32.22 -2.86
CA ASN A 6 31.60 -31.51 -3.94
C ASN A 6 30.07 -31.50 -3.76
N LEU A 7 29.49 -32.57 -3.21
CA LEU A 7 28.06 -32.65 -2.94
C LEU A 7 27.63 -31.65 -1.84
N ILE A 8 28.42 -31.53 -0.77
CA ILE A 8 28.15 -30.59 0.34
C ILE A 8 28.21 -29.13 -0.15
N ILE A 9 29.19 -28.78 -0.98
CA ILE A 9 29.29 -27.43 -1.56
C ILE A 9 28.09 -27.13 -2.46
N PHE A 10 27.63 -28.10 -3.26
CA PHE A 10 26.46 -27.93 -4.13
C PHE A 10 25.17 -27.71 -3.33
N ILE A 11 24.99 -28.43 -2.21
CA ILE A 11 23.87 -28.26 -1.29
C ILE A 11 23.90 -26.88 -0.62
N ILE A 12 25.06 -26.40 -0.17
CA ILE A 12 25.21 -25.05 0.41
C ILE A 12 24.90 -23.96 -0.62
N LEU A 13 25.31 -24.14 -1.89
CA LEU A 13 24.99 -23.20 -2.98
C LEU A 13 23.49 -23.20 -3.35
N LEU A 14 22.82 -24.35 -3.27
CA LEU A 14 21.37 -24.45 -3.50
C LEU A 14 20.56 -23.83 -2.35
N ILE A 15 20.96 -24.07 -1.10
CA ILE A 15 20.29 -23.49 0.08
C ILE A 15 20.52 -21.97 0.15
N SER A 16 21.73 -21.49 -0.17
CA SER A 16 22.04 -20.04 -0.15
C SER A 16 21.33 -19.24 -1.25
N LYS A 17 21.02 -19.85 -2.40
CA LYS A 17 20.15 -19.23 -3.42
C LYS A 17 18.67 -19.26 -3.03
N SER A 18 18.22 -20.32 -2.36
CA SER A 18 16.82 -20.47 -1.91
C SER A 18 16.42 -19.45 -0.83
N ILE A 19 17.33 -19.14 0.11
CA ILE A 19 17.02 -18.26 1.25
C ILE A 19 16.91 -16.77 0.86
N ARG A 20 17.47 -16.35 -0.28
CA ARG A 20 17.48 -14.92 -0.68
C ARG A 20 16.22 -14.44 -1.42
N SER A 21 15.25 -15.31 -1.73
CA SER A 21 14.16 -14.96 -2.64
C SER A 21 12.78 -15.39 -2.13
N TRP A 22 12.34 -14.91 -0.96
CA TRP A 22 10.94 -15.12 -0.57
C TRP A 22 10.28 -14.01 0.25
N SER A 23 10.71 -12.77 0.05
CA SER A 23 9.88 -11.62 0.40
C SER A 23 10.00 -10.57 -0.69
N ASN A 24 9.37 -10.87 -1.83
CA ASN A 24 9.20 -9.85 -2.85
C ASN A 24 8.25 -8.80 -2.27
N ASN A 25 8.81 -7.68 -1.85
CA ASN A 25 8.04 -6.50 -1.49
C ASN A 25 7.59 -5.81 -2.77
N TYR A 26 6.30 -5.49 -2.82
CA TYR A 26 5.67 -4.80 -3.92
C TYR A 26 5.42 -3.35 -3.50
N LYS A 27 5.53 -2.44 -4.46
CA LYS A 27 5.25 -1.02 -4.29
C LYS A 27 3.85 -0.72 -4.80
N PHE A 28 3.06 -0.07 -3.97
CA PHE A 28 1.68 0.32 -4.27
C PHE A 28 1.59 1.83 -4.29
N HIS A 29 1.32 2.38 -5.46
CA HIS A 29 1.09 3.80 -5.69
C HIS A 29 -0.42 4.02 -5.73
N VAL A 30 -0.95 4.74 -4.74
CA VAL A 30 -2.39 4.95 -4.58
C VAL A 30 -2.68 6.44 -4.73
N ASN A 31 -3.30 6.82 -5.84
CA ASN A 31 -3.77 8.18 -6.05
C ASN A 31 -5.21 8.29 -5.55
N VAL A 32 -5.49 9.25 -4.69
CA VAL A 32 -6.78 9.45 -4.05
C VAL A 32 -7.29 10.83 -4.40
N GLN A 33 -8.44 10.89 -5.07
CA GLN A 33 -9.19 12.13 -5.27
C GLN A 33 -10.21 12.28 -4.14
N THR A 34 -10.05 13.31 -3.31
CA THR A 34 -10.95 13.58 -2.18
C THR A 34 -12.14 14.44 -2.61
N LYS A 35 -13.21 14.40 -1.83
CA LYS A 35 -14.44 15.18 -2.06
C LYS A 35 -14.69 16.08 -0.85
N CYS A 36 -15.04 17.35 -1.09
CA CYS A 36 -15.38 18.24 0.01
C CYS A 36 -16.82 18.01 0.49
N TYR A 37 -17.05 17.92 1.80
CA TYR A 37 -18.41 17.89 2.38
C TYR A 37 -18.76 19.15 3.17
N CYS A 38 -17.76 19.90 3.61
CA CYS A 38 -17.88 21.14 4.37
C CYS A 38 -17.08 22.28 3.72
N THR A 39 -17.38 23.52 4.11
CA THR A 39 -16.69 24.73 3.63
C THR A 39 -15.30 24.85 4.27
N ASN A 40 -14.28 25.16 3.46
CA ASN A 40 -12.90 25.36 3.90
C ASN A 40 -12.30 24.19 4.71
N GLU A 41 -12.76 22.98 4.44
CA GLU A 41 -12.21 21.80 5.11
C GLU A 41 -10.81 21.42 4.57
N THR A 42 -10.00 20.86 5.47
CA THR A 42 -8.76 20.18 5.11
C THR A 42 -8.93 18.70 5.37
N VAL A 43 -8.16 17.88 4.67
CA VAL A 43 -8.22 16.43 4.79
C VAL A 43 -6.88 15.87 5.19
N ASN A 44 -6.91 14.83 6.02
CA ASN A 44 -5.77 13.97 6.28
C ASN A 44 -6.04 12.61 5.62
N VAL A 45 -5.16 12.19 4.73
CA VAL A 45 -5.29 10.98 3.94
C VAL A 45 -4.18 10.01 4.32
N SER A 46 -4.55 8.83 4.83
CA SER A 46 -3.61 7.85 5.37
C SER A 46 -3.76 6.50 4.68
N LEU A 47 -2.66 5.94 4.18
CA LEU A 47 -2.60 4.60 3.58
C LEU A 47 -2.07 3.59 4.61
N TYR A 48 -2.81 2.51 4.87
CA TYR A 48 -2.49 1.54 5.91
C TYR A 48 -3.01 0.14 5.55
N VAL A 49 -2.65 -0.87 6.35
CA VAL A 49 -3.24 -2.22 6.28
C VAL A 49 -4.39 -2.31 7.28
N GLN A 50 -5.58 -2.58 6.77
CA GLN A 50 -6.79 -2.86 7.52
C GLN A 50 -6.52 -3.99 8.51
N TYR A 51 -6.99 -3.82 9.75
CA TYR A 51 -6.78 -4.77 10.86
C TYR A 51 -5.34 -4.88 11.39
N SER A 52 -4.41 -4.07 10.89
CA SER A 52 -3.08 -3.96 11.49
C SER A 52 -3.06 -2.86 12.55
N SER A 53 -2.39 -3.12 13.68
CA SER A 53 -2.03 -2.11 14.67
C SER A 53 -0.80 -1.28 14.27
N ARG A 54 -0.26 -1.52 13.06
CA ARG A 54 0.91 -0.80 12.54
C ARG A 54 0.55 0.63 12.18
N SER A 55 1.53 1.51 12.31
CA SER A 55 1.45 2.88 11.79
C SER A 55 1.15 2.87 10.28
N PRO A 56 0.47 3.92 9.76
CA PRO A 56 0.26 4.09 8.33
C PRO A 56 1.58 4.04 7.55
N TYR A 57 1.53 3.54 6.31
CA TYR A 57 2.66 3.57 5.39
C TYR A 57 2.99 4.98 4.92
N ASP A 58 1.95 5.76 4.63
CA ASP A 58 2.06 7.14 4.19
C ASP A 58 0.87 7.92 4.71
N THR A 59 1.07 9.21 4.99
CA THR A 59 0.03 10.13 5.45
C THR A 59 0.29 11.50 4.85
N LYS A 60 -0.74 12.08 4.24
CA LYS A 60 -0.67 13.39 3.62
C LYS A 60 -1.83 14.25 4.07
N SER A 61 -1.60 15.54 4.15
CA SER A 61 -2.61 16.52 4.53
C SER A 61 -2.70 17.62 3.49
N GLY A 62 -3.88 18.15 3.28
CA GLY A 62 -4.07 19.22 2.32
C GLY A 62 -5.49 19.73 2.24
N LYS A 63 -5.75 20.59 1.24
CA LYS A 63 -7.10 21.07 0.94
C LYS A 63 -7.94 19.93 0.39
N CYS A 64 -9.23 19.89 0.75
CA CYS A 64 -10.17 18.97 0.10
C CYS A 64 -10.28 19.25 -1.41
N SER A 65 -10.85 18.31 -2.17
CA SER A 65 -10.88 18.33 -3.65
C SER A 65 -9.50 18.28 -4.32
N SER A 66 -8.46 17.90 -3.58
CA SER A 66 -7.11 17.69 -4.11
C SER A 66 -6.84 16.21 -4.39
N ASN A 67 -5.86 15.95 -5.25
CA ASN A 67 -5.35 14.61 -5.49
C ASN A 67 -4.14 14.34 -4.59
N PHE A 68 -4.15 13.20 -3.90
CA PHE A 68 -3.08 12.76 -3.01
C PHE A 68 -2.47 11.46 -3.54
N SER A 69 -1.17 11.48 -3.84
CA SER A 69 -0.42 10.27 -4.21
C SER A 69 0.24 9.66 -2.98
N LEU A 70 -0.18 8.47 -2.58
CA LEU A 70 0.34 7.73 -1.42
C LEU A 70 1.18 6.54 -1.87
N LEU A 71 2.16 6.14 -1.06
CA LEU A 71 3.04 5.01 -1.35
C LEU A 71 3.04 3.99 -0.21
N ALA A 72 2.84 2.71 -0.53
CA ALA A 72 3.12 1.60 0.38
C ALA A 72 4.11 0.62 -0.22
N THR A 73 4.97 0.03 0.60
CA THR A 73 5.84 -1.09 0.22
C THR A 73 5.54 -2.26 1.14
N THR A 74 4.96 -3.33 0.60
CA THR A 74 4.47 -4.46 1.41
C THR A 74 4.40 -5.75 0.59
N ALA A 75 4.22 -6.90 1.24
CA ALA A 75 4.10 -8.19 0.55
C ALA A 75 2.85 -8.24 -0.35
N TRP A 76 2.76 -9.20 -1.27
CA TRP A 76 1.58 -9.29 -2.16
C TRP A 76 0.28 -9.53 -1.39
N GLY A 77 0.32 -10.39 -0.37
CA GLY A 77 -0.88 -10.80 0.38
C GLY A 77 -1.57 -9.64 1.09
N THR A 78 -0.82 -8.64 1.55
CA THR A 78 -1.34 -7.47 2.27
C THR A 78 -2.04 -6.48 1.36
N LEU A 79 -1.96 -6.62 0.03
CA LEU A 79 -2.72 -5.77 -0.91
C LEU A 79 -4.23 -5.86 -0.68
N TYR A 80 -4.75 -7.04 -0.32
CA TYR A 80 -6.18 -7.22 -0.08
C TYR A 80 -6.68 -6.44 1.13
N ASP A 81 -5.77 -6.13 2.04
CA ASP A 81 -6.04 -5.40 3.27
C ASP A 81 -5.62 -3.93 3.17
N LEU A 82 -5.05 -3.46 2.04
CA LEU A 82 -4.69 -2.05 1.91
C LEU A 82 -5.95 -1.17 1.91
N ALA A 83 -5.98 -0.20 2.81
CA ALA A 83 -7.06 0.75 2.98
C ALA A 83 -6.52 2.18 3.03
N VAL A 84 -7.33 3.11 2.57
CA VAL A 84 -7.10 4.55 2.71
C VAL A 84 -8.18 5.12 3.61
N ASP A 85 -7.76 5.79 4.67
CA ASP A 85 -8.63 6.63 5.49
C ASP A 85 -8.48 8.10 5.09
N ILE A 86 -9.60 8.77 4.88
CA ILE A 86 -9.69 10.21 4.61
C ILE A 86 -10.43 10.82 5.81
N PHE A 87 -9.75 11.63 6.61
CA PHE A 87 -10.34 12.36 7.72
C PHE A 87 -10.61 13.79 7.30
N HIS A 88 -11.87 14.23 7.41
CA HIS A 88 -12.27 15.60 7.09
C HIS A 88 -12.21 16.46 8.34
N ASN A 89 -11.19 17.30 8.41
CA ASN A 89 -11.01 18.21 9.54
C ASN A 89 -12.08 19.30 9.48
N ASN A 90 -12.65 19.63 10.65
CA ASN A 90 -13.72 20.62 10.80
C ASN A 90 -15.03 20.27 10.07
N CYS A 91 -15.25 18.98 9.74
CA CYS A 91 -16.50 18.51 9.13
C CYS A 91 -17.18 17.44 10.00
N THR A 92 -18.33 17.76 10.58
CA THR A 92 -19.07 16.87 11.50
C THR A 92 -20.04 15.95 10.78
N SER A 93 -20.53 16.35 9.60
CA SER A 93 -21.48 15.57 8.80
C SER A 93 -20.85 14.29 8.23
N ARG A 94 -19.56 14.36 7.88
CA ARG A 94 -18.81 13.23 7.35
C ARG A 94 -17.34 13.30 7.77
N PRO A 95 -17.03 12.95 9.03
CA PRO A 95 -15.69 13.16 9.60
C PRO A 95 -14.65 12.20 9.03
N LYS A 96 -15.07 11.08 8.44
CA LYS A 96 -14.19 10.04 7.93
C LYS A 96 -14.82 9.28 6.75
N THR A 97 -14.00 8.99 5.75
CA THR A 97 -14.29 8.00 4.71
C THR A 97 -13.16 6.97 4.66
N THR A 98 -13.51 5.69 4.50
CA THR A 98 -12.55 4.59 4.32
C THR A 98 -12.75 3.96 2.94
N ILE A 99 -11.66 3.79 2.19
CA ILE A 99 -11.63 3.20 0.85
C ILE A 99 -10.75 1.95 0.89
N LEU A 100 -11.27 0.79 0.50
CA LEU A 100 -10.45 -0.41 0.36
C LEU A 100 -9.79 -0.42 -1.02
N VAL A 101 -8.46 -0.33 -1.06
CA VAL A 101 -7.70 -0.06 -2.29
C VAL A 101 -8.01 -1.08 -3.38
N LYS A 102 -7.98 -2.37 -3.04
CA LYS A 102 -8.19 -3.44 -4.02
C LYS A 102 -9.64 -3.54 -4.52
N ARG A 103 -10.61 -3.21 -3.67
CA ARG A 103 -12.04 -3.40 -3.93
C ARG A 103 -12.66 -2.17 -4.61
N ASP A 104 -12.30 -0.99 -4.13
CA ASP A 104 -13.00 0.26 -4.42
C ASP A 104 -12.24 1.13 -5.43
N CYS A 105 -10.95 0.85 -5.69
CA CYS A 105 -10.13 1.63 -6.60
C CYS A 105 -9.88 0.93 -7.94
N LYS A 106 -9.75 1.73 -8.99
CA LYS A 106 -9.41 1.24 -10.33
C LYS A 106 -7.91 1.00 -10.41
N ASN A 107 -7.50 -0.24 -10.70
CA ASN A 107 -6.12 -0.53 -11.08
C ASN A 107 -5.84 0.09 -12.45
N SER A 108 -4.87 1.01 -12.49
CA SER A 108 -4.55 1.80 -13.68
C SER A 108 -3.35 1.26 -14.45
N ARG A 109 -2.42 0.56 -13.79
CA ARG A 109 -1.21 0.02 -14.42
C ARG A 109 -0.48 -0.98 -13.54
N TYR A 110 0.24 -1.89 -14.20
CA TYR A 110 1.25 -2.75 -13.60
C TYR A 110 2.60 -2.55 -14.29
N LYS A 111 3.68 -2.42 -13.51
CA LYS A 111 5.06 -2.36 -14.01
C LYS A 111 6.02 -3.10 -13.07
N GLY A 112 6.18 -4.40 -13.25
CA GLY A 112 7.14 -5.20 -12.49
C GLY A 112 6.73 -5.41 -11.03
N TYR A 113 7.34 -4.71 -10.08
CA TYR A 113 6.93 -4.79 -8.66
C TYR A 113 6.07 -3.60 -8.22
N ASP A 114 5.72 -2.71 -9.16
CA ASP A 114 4.92 -1.52 -8.92
C ASP A 114 3.49 -1.69 -9.43
N TYR A 115 2.52 -1.41 -8.56
CA TYR A 115 1.09 -1.41 -8.83
C TYR A 115 0.52 -0.02 -8.61
N TYR A 116 -0.37 0.40 -9.51
CA TYR A 116 -0.94 1.75 -9.52
C TYR A 116 -2.46 1.69 -9.38
N TYR A 117 -3.00 2.38 -8.40
CA TYR A 117 -4.43 2.46 -8.12
C TYR A 117 -4.89 3.91 -8.12
N ASN A 118 -6.05 4.15 -8.73
CA ASN A 118 -6.74 5.43 -8.67
C ASN A 118 -8.06 5.24 -7.92
N CYS A 119 -8.18 5.92 -6.78
CA CYS A 119 -9.29 5.89 -5.86
C CYS A 119 -10.03 7.22 -5.92
N ASN A 120 -11.35 7.17 -5.97
CA ASN A 120 -12.20 8.35 -5.82
C ASN A 120 -13.01 8.20 -4.53
N GLU A 121 -13.08 9.27 -3.77
CA GLU A 121 -13.96 9.33 -2.62
C GLU A 121 -15.42 9.52 -3.05
N ASN A 122 -16.33 8.64 -2.58
CA ASN A 122 -17.75 8.63 -2.96
C ASN A 122 -18.65 9.40 -1.99
#